data_AF-A0A5B6WFZ9-F1
#
_entry.id   AF-A0A5B6WFZ9-F1
#
_cell.length_a   1.000
_cell.length_b   1.000
_cell.length_c   1.000
_cell.angle_alpha   90.00
_cell.angle_beta   90.00
_cell.angle_gamma   90.00
#
_symmetry.space_group_name_H-M   'P 1'
#
loop_
_entity.id
_entity.type
_entity.pdbx_description
1 polymer ?
#
loop_
_entity_poly.entity_id
_entity_poly.type
_entity_poly.pdbx_seq_one_letter_code
_entity_poly.pdbx_strand_id
1 'polypeptide(L)'
;MSFASLAFQTKHHRPKSHSPVFCPVSTPKSQGKAMSDDEGTGEDYLFKIVIIGDSAVGKSNLLSRYARNEFNPHSKATIGVEFQTQTMEINGKEVKAQIWDTAGQERFRAVTSAYYRGAAGALIVYDISRRTTFDSVGRWLDELKTHSDTTVARILVGNKCDLETIRDVSVEEGKSLAEAEGLFFMETSALDSTNVKKAFELVIREIYNNVSRKVLNSDTQKAELTVNRVTLTETDGSKKTQNFSCCSSMKILKIN
;
A
#
# COMPACT_ATOMS: atom_id res chain seq x y z
N MET A 1 20.93 70.91 -22.80
CA MET A 1 22.03 70.89 -21.80
C MET A 1 22.15 69.43 -21.34
N SER A 2 22.86 68.53 -22.03
CA SER A 2 24.34 68.26 -22.03
C SER A 2 24.83 67.81 -20.64
N PHE A 3 25.54 66.70 -20.37
CA PHE A 3 26.55 65.86 -21.06
C PHE A 3 26.48 64.39 -20.51
N ALA A 4 26.65 63.30 -21.27
CA ALA A 4 27.89 62.54 -21.63
C ALA A 4 28.75 62.09 -20.41
N SER A 5 28.98 60.79 -20.12
CA SER A 5 29.80 59.73 -20.78
C SER A 5 31.11 59.47 -20.01
N LEU A 6 31.39 58.24 -19.57
CA LEU A 6 32.59 57.47 -20.00
C LEU A 6 32.64 56.05 -19.40
N ALA A 7 33.02 55.11 -20.27
CA ALA A 7 33.35 53.72 -20.01
C ALA A 7 34.79 53.54 -19.52
N PHE A 8 35.13 52.38 -18.95
CA PHE A 8 36.41 51.72 -19.23
C PHE A 8 36.33 50.20 -19.08
N GLN A 9 36.86 49.53 -20.10
CA GLN A 9 36.97 48.09 -20.29
C GLN A 9 38.45 47.76 -20.41
N THR A 10 38.95 46.67 -19.82
CA THR A 10 40.15 45.99 -20.32
C THR A 10 40.08 44.47 -20.13
N LYS A 11 40.45 43.78 -21.21
CA LYS A 11 40.54 42.32 -21.45
C LYS A 11 41.92 41.77 -21.05
N HIS A 12 42.06 40.45 -21.14
CA HIS A 12 43.21 39.59 -21.57
C HIS A 12 43.40 38.41 -20.60
N HIS A 13 43.70 37.14 -20.94
CA HIS A 13 43.91 36.36 -22.16
C HIS A 13 43.92 34.84 -21.77
N ARG A 14 43.54 33.92 -22.67
CA ARG A 14 43.75 32.43 -22.59
C ARG A 14 45.12 32.03 -23.21
N PRO A 15 45.68 30.81 -22.98
CA PRO A 15 45.44 29.60 -23.83
C PRO A 15 45.46 28.22 -23.07
N LYS A 16 44.60 27.22 -23.40
CA LYS A 16 44.81 25.96 -24.19
C LYS A 16 46.07 25.13 -23.80
N SER A 17 46.06 23.85 -23.38
CA SER A 17 45.76 22.56 -24.07
C SER A 17 46.41 21.43 -23.22
N HIS A 18 45.87 20.23 -23.01
CA HIS A 18 46.07 18.98 -23.79
C HIS A 18 45.53 17.80 -22.96
N SER A 19 44.98 16.77 -23.61
CA SER A 19 44.66 15.44 -23.05
C SER A 19 45.57 14.37 -23.68
N PRO A 20 45.84 13.25 -22.99
CA PRO A 20 45.80 11.95 -23.67
C PRO A 20 45.17 10.80 -22.85
N VAL A 21 44.23 10.10 -23.52
CA VAL A 21 44.04 8.65 -23.73
C VAL A 21 44.73 7.60 -22.81
N PHE A 22 43.89 6.81 -22.12
CA PHE A 22 43.78 5.33 -21.98
C PHE A 22 45.01 4.39 -21.95
N CYS A 23 45.08 3.49 -20.94
CA CYS A 23 45.03 2.01 -21.06
C CYS A 23 45.20 1.26 -19.69
N PRO A 24 44.87 -0.05 -19.60
CA PRO A 24 44.30 -0.71 -18.41
C PRO A 24 45.32 -1.48 -17.56
N VAL A 25 44.96 -1.78 -16.31
CA VAL A 25 45.67 -2.78 -15.49
C VAL A 25 44.72 -3.93 -15.14
N SER A 26 45.17 -5.13 -15.48
CA SER A 26 44.56 -6.43 -15.25
C SER A 26 44.74 -6.93 -13.81
N THR A 27 43.78 -7.78 -13.44
CA THR A 27 43.51 -8.49 -12.17
C THR A 27 44.68 -9.22 -11.49
N PRO A 28 44.47 -9.64 -10.23
CA PRO A 28 44.51 -11.07 -9.95
C PRO A 28 43.23 -11.63 -9.31
N LYS A 29 42.95 -12.88 -9.73
CA LYS A 29 41.88 -13.78 -9.30
C LYS A 29 41.91 -14.05 -7.79
N SER A 30 40.75 -14.08 -7.15
CA SER A 30 40.50 -14.95 -6.00
C SER A 30 39.28 -15.82 -6.28
N GLN A 31 39.43 -17.09 -5.93
CA GLN A 31 38.60 -18.21 -6.36
C GLN A 31 37.36 -18.37 -5.48
N GLY A 32 36.25 -18.70 -6.13
CA GLY A 32 35.38 -19.81 -5.75
C GLY A 32 34.56 -19.68 -4.46
N LYS A 33 33.34 -19.17 -4.60
CA LYS A 33 32.19 -19.77 -3.91
C LYS A 33 31.04 -19.82 -4.91
N ALA A 34 30.67 -21.04 -5.30
CA ALA A 34 29.49 -21.28 -6.13
C ALA A 34 28.28 -20.78 -5.35
N MET A 35 27.73 -19.64 -5.78
CA MET A 35 26.40 -19.22 -5.40
C MET A 35 25.46 -20.03 -6.29
N SER A 36 24.63 -20.87 -5.69
CA SER A 36 23.51 -21.48 -6.38
C SER A 36 22.60 -20.35 -6.84
N ASP A 37 22.57 -20.14 -8.16
CA ASP A 37 21.54 -19.35 -8.83
C ASP A 37 20.22 -20.15 -8.70
N ASP A 38 19.57 -20.00 -7.55
CA ASP A 38 18.12 -20.13 -7.49
C ASP A 38 17.58 -18.92 -8.26
N GLU A 39 17.44 -19.09 -9.57
CA GLU A 39 16.59 -18.25 -10.42
C GLU A 39 15.15 -18.46 -9.94
N GLY A 40 14.88 -17.89 -8.77
CA GLY A 40 13.56 -17.75 -8.20
C GLY A 40 12.77 -16.93 -9.19
N THR A 41 11.93 -17.61 -9.95
CA THR A 41 10.67 -17.05 -10.46
C THR A 41 9.78 -16.75 -9.25
N GLY A 42 10.28 -15.88 -8.36
CA GLY A 42 9.55 -15.36 -7.23
C GLY A 42 8.46 -14.48 -7.79
N GLU A 43 7.21 -14.89 -7.63
CA GLU A 43 6.10 -13.98 -7.83
C GLU A 43 6.33 -12.75 -6.94
N ASP A 44 6.69 -11.63 -7.57
CA ASP A 44 6.86 -10.35 -6.89
C ASP A 44 5.49 -9.86 -6.45
N TYR A 45 5.17 -10.03 -5.16
CA TYR A 45 3.92 -9.51 -4.61
C TYR A 45 4.01 -7.99 -4.49
N LEU A 46 3.25 -7.28 -5.31
CA LEU A 46 3.14 -5.82 -5.27
C LEU A 46 1.75 -5.40 -4.79
N PHE A 47 1.66 -4.83 -3.60
CA PHE A 47 0.39 -4.41 -3.00
C PHE A 47 0.28 -2.90 -2.92
N LYS A 48 -0.80 -2.36 -3.48
CA LYS A 48 -1.16 -0.96 -3.32
C LYS A 48 -1.99 -0.76 -2.06
N ILE A 49 -1.54 0.12 -1.17
CA ILE A 49 -2.21 0.45 0.10
C ILE A 49 -2.44 1.96 0.15
N VAL A 50 -3.64 2.38 0.54
CA VAL A 50 -3.98 3.79 0.70
C VAL A 50 -4.18 4.14 2.18
N ILE A 51 -3.74 5.32 2.60
CA ILE A 51 -4.04 5.87 3.92
C ILE A 51 -5.09 6.97 3.75
N ILE A 52 -6.23 6.82 4.42
CA ILE A 52 -7.37 7.75 4.34
C ILE A 52 -7.82 8.17 5.73
N GLY A 53 -8.52 9.30 5.81
CA GLY A 53 -8.94 9.91 7.07
C GLY A 53 -8.86 11.43 7.03
N ASP A 54 -9.45 12.08 8.02
CA ASP A 54 -9.56 13.54 8.09
C ASP A 54 -8.20 14.25 8.13
N SER A 55 -8.20 15.55 7.86
CA SER A 55 -7.00 16.37 8.02
C SER A 55 -6.48 16.33 9.47
N ALA A 56 -5.16 16.42 9.62
CA ALA A 56 -4.46 16.47 10.90
C ALA A 56 -4.64 15.25 11.85
N VAL A 57 -5.21 14.13 11.38
CA VAL A 57 -5.26 12.87 12.17
C VAL A 57 -3.90 12.19 12.30
N GLY A 58 -2.93 12.54 11.45
CA GLY A 58 -1.54 12.06 11.53
C GLY A 58 -1.14 11.02 10.48
N LYS A 59 -1.86 10.91 9.35
CA LYS A 59 -1.56 9.97 8.24
C LYS A 59 -0.11 10.07 7.73
N SER A 60 0.34 11.27 7.40
CA SER A 60 1.72 11.50 6.92
C SER A 60 2.75 11.13 7.97
N ASN A 61 2.52 11.49 9.25
CA ASN A 61 3.42 11.09 10.34
C ASN A 61 3.42 9.57 10.57
N LEU A 62 2.30 8.87 10.40
CA LEU A 62 2.27 7.41 10.44
C LEU A 62 3.11 6.80 9.30
N LEU A 63 2.99 7.34 8.09
CA LEU A 63 3.78 6.88 6.95
C LEU A 63 5.27 7.16 7.13
N SER A 64 5.65 8.39 7.51
CA SER A 64 7.05 8.74 7.78
C SER A 64 7.62 7.93 8.94
N ARG A 65 6.82 7.66 9.98
CA ARG A 65 7.24 6.83 11.09
C ARG A 65 7.47 5.38 10.68
N TYR A 66 6.59 4.82 9.86
CA TYR A 66 6.75 3.46 9.35
C TYR A 66 7.95 3.34 8.40
N ALA A 67 8.07 4.26 7.43
CA ALA A 67 9.05 4.15 6.35
C ALA A 67 10.47 4.61 6.73
N ARG A 68 10.59 5.60 7.63
CA ARG A 68 11.87 6.27 7.94
C ARG A 68 12.16 6.39 9.43
N ASN A 69 11.23 5.94 10.28
CA ASN A 69 11.28 6.18 11.72
C ASN A 69 11.39 7.68 12.08
N GLU A 70 10.75 8.53 11.29
CA GLU A 70 10.73 9.99 11.46
C GLU A 70 9.37 10.48 11.96
N PHE A 71 9.38 11.56 12.73
CA PHE A 71 8.17 12.25 13.16
C PHE A 71 8.38 13.77 13.08
N ASN A 72 7.41 14.46 12.50
CA ASN A 72 7.40 15.90 12.39
C ASN A 72 6.20 16.49 13.17
N PRO A 73 6.42 17.14 14.33
CA PRO A 73 5.35 17.76 15.10
C PRO A 73 4.70 18.95 14.37
N HIS A 74 5.41 19.54 13.40
CA HIS A 74 4.94 20.65 12.58
C HIS A 74 4.57 20.21 11.16
N SER A 75 4.11 18.95 11.00
CA SER A 75 3.64 18.45 9.71
C SER A 75 2.54 19.37 9.17
N LYS A 76 2.82 20.05 8.05
CA LYS A 76 1.83 20.87 7.36
C LYS A 76 0.77 19.98 6.71
N ALA A 77 -0.39 20.55 6.40
CA ALA A 77 -1.40 19.84 5.61
C ALA A 77 -0.77 19.34 4.30
N THR A 78 -0.95 18.06 4.00
CA THR A 78 -0.39 17.43 2.80
C THR A 78 -1.03 18.06 1.56
N ILE A 79 -0.21 18.77 0.78
CA ILE A 79 -0.60 19.36 -0.50
C ILE A 79 -0.30 18.32 -1.57
N GLY A 80 -1.23 17.38 -1.79
CA GLY A 80 -1.09 16.31 -2.77
C GLY A 80 -1.02 14.91 -2.16
N VAL A 81 -0.31 14.01 -2.83
CA VAL A 81 -0.20 12.60 -2.45
C VAL A 81 1.28 12.25 -2.30
N GLU A 82 1.65 11.68 -1.15
CA GLU A 82 2.99 11.15 -0.92
C GLU A 82 3.00 9.62 -1.12
N PHE A 83 4.11 9.11 -1.66
CA PHE A 83 4.28 7.70 -2.00
C PHE A 83 5.54 7.14 -1.37
N GLN A 84 5.43 5.98 -0.73
CA GLN A 84 6.56 5.19 -0.23
C GLN A 84 6.40 3.72 -0.64
N THR A 85 7.52 3.08 -0.99
CA THR A 85 7.57 1.62 -1.15
C THR A 85 8.26 1.02 0.07
N GLN A 86 7.67 -0.03 0.64
CA GLN A 86 8.22 -0.79 1.75
C GLN A 86 8.26 -2.27 1.39
N THR A 87 9.34 -2.95 1.74
CA THR A 87 9.52 -4.37 1.44
C THR A 87 9.52 -5.16 2.74
N MET A 88 8.81 -6.28 2.76
CA MET A 88 8.85 -7.24 3.87
C MET A 88 8.79 -8.67 3.37
N GLU A 89 9.35 -9.60 4.13
CA GLU A 89 9.26 -11.03 3.82
C GLU A 89 8.07 -11.67 4.55
N ILE A 90 7.26 -12.43 3.82
CA ILE A 90 6.14 -13.23 4.34
C ILE A 90 6.26 -14.65 3.79
N ASN A 91 6.43 -15.64 4.66
CA ASN A 91 6.56 -17.06 4.28
C ASN A 91 7.66 -17.33 3.22
N GLY A 92 8.82 -16.67 3.34
CA GLY A 92 9.92 -16.80 2.38
C GLY A 92 9.67 -16.13 1.03
N LYS A 93 8.59 -15.34 0.89
CA LYS A 93 8.30 -14.52 -0.29
C LYS A 93 8.53 -13.05 0.01
N GLU A 94 9.19 -12.34 -0.90
CA GLU A 94 9.34 -10.90 -0.82
C GLU A 94 8.03 -10.21 -1.23
N VAL A 95 7.54 -9.32 -0.38
CA VAL A 95 6.32 -8.53 -0.60
C VAL A 95 6.67 -7.05 -0.60
N LYS A 96 6.35 -6.37 -1.69
CA LYS A 96 6.52 -4.93 -1.90
C LYS A 96 5.17 -4.24 -1.67
N ALA A 97 5.08 -3.40 -0.64
CA ALA A 97 3.92 -2.57 -0.34
C ALA A 97 4.15 -1.14 -0.83
N GLN A 98 3.29 -0.68 -1.74
CA GLN A 98 3.21 0.68 -2.24
C GLN A 98 2.17 1.47 -1.43
N ILE A 99 2.63 2.37 -0.58
CA ILE A 99 1.78 3.09 0.37
C ILE A 99 1.59 4.52 -0.10
N TRP A 100 0.32 4.89 -0.27
CA TRP A 100 -0.11 6.20 -0.75
C TRP A 100 -0.73 6.98 0.42
N ASP A 101 -0.05 8.02 0.89
CA ASP A 101 -0.60 8.99 1.84
C ASP A 101 -1.41 10.03 1.06
N THR A 102 -2.72 10.06 1.32
CA THR A 102 -3.64 10.96 0.63
C THR A 102 -3.87 12.22 1.45
N ALA A 103 -4.01 13.37 0.78
CA ALA A 103 -4.43 14.60 1.44
C ALA A 103 -5.79 14.39 2.12
N GLY A 104 -5.85 14.62 3.44
CA GLY A 104 -7.10 14.55 4.21
C GLY A 104 -8.00 15.77 4.03
N GLN A 105 -7.73 16.64 3.05
CA GLN A 105 -8.51 17.85 2.84
C GLN A 105 -9.62 17.60 1.83
N GLU A 106 -10.86 17.84 2.25
CA GLU A 106 -12.04 17.60 1.42
C GLU A 106 -12.04 18.37 0.09
N ARG A 107 -11.32 19.48 0.01
CA ARG A 107 -11.20 20.30 -1.21
C ARG A 107 -10.50 19.58 -2.38
N PHE A 108 -9.78 18.48 -2.11
CA PHE A 108 -9.06 17.71 -3.13
C PHE A 108 -9.70 16.34 -3.45
N ARG A 109 -10.88 16.02 -2.92
CA ARG A 109 -11.54 14.71 -3.09
C ARG A 109 -11.70 14.27 -4.55
N ALA A 110 -11.95 15.21 -5.48
CA ALA A 110 -12.07 14.91 -6.91
C ALA A 110 -10.75 14.38 -7.52
N VAL A 111 -9.60 14.74 -6.94
CA VAL A 111 -8.27 14.26 -7.35
C VAL A 111 -7.93 12.93 -6.66
N THR A 112 -8.48 12.69 -5.46
CA THR A 112 -8.15 11.52 -4.63
C THR A 112 -8.76 10.21 -5.15
N SER A 113 -9.91 10.27 -5.82
CA SER A 113 -10.63 9.08 -6.33
C SER A 113 -9.79 8.19 -7.24
N ALA A 114 -8.92 8.78 -8.06
CA ALA A 114 -8.00 8.04 -8.94
C ALA A 114 -7.00 7.16 -8.17
N TYR A 115 -6.67 7.53 -6.93
CA TYR A 115 -5.70 6.79 -6.11
C TYR A 115 -6.31 5.56 -5.43
N TYR A 116 -7.63 5.49 -5.26
CA TYR A 116 -8.30 4.32 -4.68
C TYR A 116 -8.36 3.14 -5.65
N ARG A 117 -8.31 3.40 -6.96
CA ARG A 117 -8.37 2.34 -7.96
C ARG A 117 -7.19 1.38 -7.83
N GLY A 118 -7.50 0.09 -7.76
CA GLY A 118 -6.51 -0.99 -7.60
C GLY A 118 -5.86 -1.05 -6.21
N ALA A 119 -6.39 -0.34 -5.21
CA ALA A 119 -5.95 -0.52 -3.83
C ALA A 119 -6.33 -1.92 -3.34
N ALA A 120 -5.34 -2.67 -2.87
CA ALA A 120 -5.51 -3.98 -2.26
C ALA A 120 -5.77 -3.88 -0.75
N GLY A 121 -5.29 -2.80 -0.12
CA GLY A 121 -5.58 -2.50 1.29
C GLY A 121 -5.77 -1.02 1.58
N ALA A 122 -6.34 -0.73 2.75
CA ALA A 122 -6.55 0.62 3.23
C ALA A 122 -6.38 0.73 4.76
N LEU A 123 -5.74 1.81 5.19
CA LEU A 123 -5.71 2.26 6.58
C LEU A 123 -6.67 3.45 6.72
N ILE A 124 -7.69 3.31 7.55
CA ILE A 124 -8.64 4.37 7.87
C ILE A 124 -8.24 4.95 9.22
N VAL A 125 -7.77 6.19 9.23
CA VAL A 125 -7.14 6.81 10.40
C VAL A 125 -8.05 7.88 10.99
N TYR A 126 -8.30 7.80 12.29
CA TYR A 126 -8.90 8.88 13.08
C TYR A 126 -7.98 9.27 14.24
N ASP A 127 -8.30 10.38 14.90
CA ASP A 127 -7.58 10.92 16.04
C ASP A 127 -8.37 10.63 17.32
N ILE A 128 -7.81 9.88 18.27
CA ILE A 128 -8.54 9.48 19.49
C ILE A 128 -8.93 10.68 20.37
N SER A 129 -8.28 11.83 20.21
CA SER A 129 -8.56 13.06 20.94
C SER A 129 -9.61 13.95 20.27
N ARG A 130 -10.14 13.54 19.10
CA ARG A 130 -11.12 14.33 18.33
C ARG A 130 -12.25 13.47 17.78
N ARG A 131 -13.39 13.44 18.48
CA ARG A 131 -14.59 12.69 18.11
C ARG A 131 -15.05 12.91 16.66
N THR A 132 -15.00 14.16 16.18
CA THR A 132 -15.45 14.49 14.81
C THR A 132 -14.71 13.69 13.73
N THR A 133 -13.45 13.31 13.96
CA THR A 133 -12.68 12.50 13.01
C THR A 133 -13.07 11.03 13.02
N PHE A 134 -13.60 10.55 14.15
CA PHE A 134 -14.16 9.20 14.28
C PHE A 134 -15.54 9.13 13.62
N ASP A 135 -16.39 10.14 13.81
CA ASP A 135 -17.71 10.20 13.17
C ASP A 135 -17.59 10.26 11.63
N SER A 136 -16.52 10.86 11.12
CA SER A 136 -16.19 10.87 9.69
C SER A 136 -15.78 9.51 9.10
N VAL A 137 -15.48 8.48 9.92
CA VAL A 137 -14.96 7.18 9.45
C VAL A 137 -15.92 6.51 8.45
N GLY A 138 -17.23 6.52 8.71
CA GLY A 138 -18.22 5.93 7.82
C GLY A 138 -18.15 6.54 6.41
N ARG A 139 -18.00 7.86 6.33
CA ARG A 139 -17.84 8.58 5.06
C ARG A 139 -16.60 8.13 4.28
N TRP A 140 -15.49 7.89 4.98
CA TRP A 140 -14.25 7.40 4.35
C TRP A 140 -14.37 5.96 3.86
N LEU A 141 -15.09 5.11 4.61
CA LEU A 141 -15.38 3.74 4.18
C LEU A 141 -16.25 3.72 2.92
N ASP A 142 -17.27 4.57 2.84
CA ASP A 142 -18.14 4.68 1.66
C ASP A 142 -17.38 5.22 0.45
N GLU A 143 -16.51 6.21 0.66
CA GLU A 143 -15.64 6.77 -0.39
C GLU A 143 -14.68 5.70 -0.94
N LEU A 144 -14.10 4.87 -0.07
CA LEU A 144 -13.27 3.73 -0.48
C LEU A 144 -14.08 2.69 -1.26
N LYS A 145 -15.24 2.27 -0.72
CA LYS A 145 -16.14 1.28 -1.34
C LYS A 145 -16.58 1.72 -2.74
N THR A 146 -16.86 3.00 -2.94
CA THR A 146 -17.35 3.56 -4.22
C THR A 146 -16.29 3.51 -5.32
N HIS A 147 -15.00 3.56 -4.98
CA HIS A 147 -13.91 3.69 -5.96
C HIS A 147 -12.97 2.47 -5.99
N SER A 148 -13.23 1.44 -5.18
CA SER A 148 -12.48 0.19 -5.18
C SER A 148 -13.19 -0.90 -5.96
N ASP A 149 -12.57 -1.39 -7.03
CA ASP A 149 -13.11 -2.47 -7.88
C ASP A 149 -12.95 -3.88 -7.26
N THR A 150 -12.26 -3.99 -6.12
CA THR A 150 -11.81 -5.26 -5.54
C THR A 150 -12.08 -5.32 -4.03
N THR A 151 -12.12 -6.53 -3.47
CA THR A 151 -12.12 -6.72 -2.02
C THR A 151 -10.86 -6.10 -1.41
N VAL A 152 -11.02 -5.04 -0.61
CA VAL A 152 -9.93 -4.31 0.05
C VAL A 152 -9.78 -4.81 1.49
N ALA A 153 -8.56 -5.19 1.89
CA ALA A 153 -8.22 -5.44 3.28
C ALA A 153 -8.18 -4.11 4.05
N ARG A 154 -8.96 -3.96 5.13
CA ARG A 154 -9.19 -2.66 5.78
C ARG A 154 -8.88 -2.75 7.27
N ILE A 155 -8.14 -1.75 7.77
CA ILE A 155 -7.90 -1.55 9.21
C ILE A 155 -8.36 -0.15 9.62
N LEU A 156 -9.04 -0.07 10.76
CA LEU A 156 -9.33 1.15 11.47
C LEU A 156 -8.19 1.44 12.46
N VAL A 157 -7.63 2.64 12.38
CA VAL A 157 -6.48 3.08 13.17
C VAL A 157 -6.86 4.28 14.03
N GLY A 158 -6.92 4.08 15.35
CA GLY A 158 -7.05 5.16 16.33
C GLY A 158 -5.68 5.74 16.63
N ASN A 159 -5.32 6.84 15.98
CA ASN A 159 -4.00 7.44 16.14
C ASN A 159 -3.95 8.43 17.31
N LYS A 160 -2.73 8.73 17.76
CA LYS A 160 -2.39 9.61 18.88
C LYS A 160 -2.78 9.05 20.25
N CYS A 161 -2.60 7.73 20.44
CA CYS A 161 -2.84 7.10 21.74
C CYS A 161 -1.93 7.62 22.87
N ASP A 162 -0.88 8.36 22.54
CA ASP A 162 -0.08 9.15 23.49
C ASP A 162 -0.88 10.28 24.18
N LEU A 163 -2.00 10.72 23.60
CA LEU A 163 -2.85 11.80 24.12
C LEU A 163 -3.98 11.29 25.03
N GLU A 164 -3.69 10.29 25.87
CA GLU A 164 -4.68 9.63 26.74
C GLU A 164 -5.46 10.59 27.64
N THR A 165 -4.81 11.66 28.11
CA THR A 165 -5.40 12.65 29.02
C THR A 165 -6.53 13.48 28.41
N ILE A 166 -6.58 13.57 27.08
CA ILE A 166 -7.59 14.31 26.32
C ILE A 166 -8.33 13.37 25.34
N ARG A 167 -8.36 12.07 25.64
CA ARG A 167 -9.09 11.08 24.86
C ARG A 167 -10.57 11.44 24.81
N ASP A 168 -11.10 11.46 23.60
CA ASP A 168 -12.51 11.75 23.30
C ASP A 168 -13.24 10.52 22.72
N VAL A 169 -12.48 9.54 22.19
CA VAL A 169 -12.99 8.26 21.67
C VAL A 169 -12.38 7.11 22.47
N SER A 170 -13.23 6.28 23.09
CA SER A 170 -12.79 5.11 23.84
C SER A 170 -12.29 4.00 22.91
N VAL A 171 -11.45 3.10 23.47
CA VAL A 171 -10.95 1.92 22.74
C VAL A 171 -12.12 1.01 22.35
N GLU A 172 -13.11 0.90 23.23
CA GLU A 172 -14.32 0.08 23.08
C GLU A 172 -15.18 0.55 21.91
N GLU A 173 -15.34 1.86 21.74
CA GLU A 173 -16.06 2.43 20.58
C GLU A 173 -15.34 2.14 19.28
N GLY A 174 -14.01 2.30 19.26
CA GLY A 174 -13.18 1.96 18.09
C GLY A 174 -13.31 0.49 17.69
N LYS A 175 -13.23 -0.42 18.68
CA LYS A 175 -13.43 -1.86 18.47
C LYS A 175 -14.84 -2.17 17.97
N SER A 176 -15.86 -1.59 18.60
CA SER A 176 -17.27 -1.84 18.24
C SER A 176 -17.57 -1.42 16.80
N LEU A 177 -17.06 -0.26 16.37
CA LEU A 177 -17.20 0.19 14.98
C LEU A 177 -16.46 -0.74 14.01
N ALA A 178 -15.24 -1.15 14.36
CA ALA A 178 -14.46 -2.06 13.52
C ALA A 178 -15.15 -3.42 13.36
N GLU A 179 -15.71 -3.99 14.43
CA GLU A 179 -16.48 -5.24 14.37
C GLU A 179 -17.73 -5.09 13.50
N ALA A 180 -18.48 -3.99 13.65
CA ALA A 180 -19.69 -3.72 12.86
C ALA A 180 -19.40 -3.60 11.36
N GLU A 181 -18.26 -3.00 10.98
CA GLU A 181 -17.87 -2.78 9.57
C GLU A 181 -16.97 -3.90 9.00
N GLY A 182 -16.62 -4.90 9.82
CA GLY A 182 -15.72 -6.00 9.44
C GLY A 182 -14.29 -5.52 9.12
N LEU A 183 -13.75 -4.66 9.98
CA LEU A 183 -12.41 -4.08 9.89
C LEU A 183 -11.52 -4.66 10.99
N PHE A 184 -10.21 -4.69 10.75
CA PHE A 184 -9.26 -4.81 11.85
C PHE A 184 -9.21 -3.50 12.65
N PHE A 185 -8.79 -3.55 13.91
CA PHE A 185 -8.64 -2.37 14.75
C PHE A 185 -7.29 -2.33 15.45
N MET A 186 -6.68 -1.15 15.51
CA MET A 186 -5.45 -0.91 16.27
C MET A 186 -5.34 0.55 16.70
N GLU A 187 -4.95 0.79 17.95
CA GLU A 187 -4.52 2.12 18.36
C GLU A 187 -3.01 2.29 18.16
N THR A 188 -2.62 3.46 17.66
CA THR A 188 -1.24 3.80 17.32
C THR A 188 -0.83 5.15 17.84
N SER A 189 0.47 5.35 18.00
CA SER A 189 1.05 6.69 18.12
C SER A 189 2.22 6.84 17.17
N ALA A 190 2.10 7.80 16.25
CA ALA A 190 3.22 8.21 15.41
C ALA A 190 4.31 8.94 16.22
N LEU A 191 3.97 9.52 17.38
CA LEU A 191 4.91 10.24 18.22
C LEU A 191 5.92 9.29 18.86
N ASP A 192 5.44 8.27 19.56
CA ASP A 192 6.29 7.31 20.29
C ASP A 192 6.53 5.98 19.53
N SER A 193 5.95 5.84 18.34
CA SER A 193 6.01 4.65 17.47
C SER A 193 5.18 3.46 17.93
N THR A 194 4.30 3.64 18.91
CA THR A 194 3.41 2.58 19.42
C THR A 194 2.57 2.01 18.29
N ASN A 195 2.70 0.70 18.08
CA ASN A 195 1.93 -0.12 17.14
C ASN A 195 1.97 0.30 15.66
N VAL A 196 2.73 1.33 15.27
CA VAL A 196 2.80 1.83 13.89
C VAL A 196 3.19 0.72 12.92
N LYS A 197 4.32 0.06 13.15
CA LYS A 197 4.80 -1.05 12.30
C LYS A 197 3.78 -2.20 12.22
N LYS A 198 3.16 -2.54 13.36
CA LYS A 198 2.19 -3.63 13.45
C LYS A 198 0.94 -3.34 12.62
N ALA A 199 0.45 -2.11 12.60
CA ALA A 199 -0.73 -1.72 11.83
C ALA A 199 -0.52 -1.93 10.32
N PHE A 200 0.63 -1.49 9.79
CA PHE A 200 0.98 -1.67 8.38
C PHE A 200 1.21 -3.15 8.03
N GLU A 201 2.00 -3.87 8.83
CA GLU A 201 2.27 -5.30 8.58
C GLU A 201 1.01 -6.16 8.64
N LEU A 202 0.05 -5.82 9.52
CA LEU A 202 -1.22 -6.55 9.62
C LEU A 202 -2.00 -6.47 8.30
N VAL A 203 -2.13 -5.26 7.74
CA VAL A 203 -2.82 -5.08 6.45
C VAL A 203 -2.07 -5.79 5.32
N ILE A 204 -0.74 -5.67 5.27
CA ILE A 204 0.07 -6.32 4.23
C ILE A 204 -0.10 -7.85 4.28
N ARG A 205 -0.04 -8.44 5.49
CA ARG A 205 -0.26 -9.88 5.68
C ARG A 205 -1.67 -10.32 5.31
N GLU A 206 -2.67 -9.52 5.63
CA GLU A 206 -4.05 -9.83 5.26
C GLU A 206 -4.23 -9.82 3.73
N ILE A 207 -3.66 -8.83 3.03
CA ILE A 207 -3.67 -8.81 1.56
C ILE A 207 -2.99 -10.06 1.01
N TYR A 208 -1.81 -10.41 1.53
CA TYR A 208 -1.07 -11.60 1.13
C TYR A 208 -1.94 -12.86 1.29
N ASN A 209 -2.54 -13.07 2.46
CA ASN A 209 -3.42 -14.22 2.72
C ASN A 209 -4.63 -14.27 1.77
N ASN A 210 -5.18 -13.11 1.40
CA ASN A 210 -6.29 -13.02 0.46
C ASN A 210 -5.89 -13.35 -0.98
N VAL A 211 -4.68 -12.95 -1.39
CA VAL A 211 -4.14 -13.25 -2.72
C VAL A 211 -3.71 -14.71 -2.81
N SER A 212 -2.93 -15.21 -1.85
CA SER A 212 -2.44 -16.59 -1.85
C SER A 212 -3.58 -17.61 -1.85
N ARG A 213 -4.68 -17.35 -1.12
CA ARG A 213 -5.88 -18.21 -1.16
C ARG A 213 -6.54 -18.25 -2.55
N LYS A 214 -6.58 -17.12 -3.26
CA LYS A 214 -7.15 -17.05 -4.61
C LYS A 214 -6.32 -17.82 -5.63
N VAL A 215 -4.99 -17.74 -5.54
CA VAL A 215 -4.07 -18.48 -6.41
C VAL A 215 -4.28 -19.99 -6.24
N LEU A 216 -4.27 -20.49 -5.00
CA LEU A 216 -4.50 -21.92 -4.70
C LEU A 216 -5.84 -22.45 -5.24
N ASN A 217 -6.92 -21.65 -5.12
CA ASN A 217 -8.22 -22.03 -5.64
C ASN A 217 -8.27 -22.04 -7.18
N SER A 218 -7.55 -21.12 -7.83
CA SER A 218 -7.49 -21.07 -9.30
C SER A 218 -6.68 -22.23 -9.90
N ASP A 219 -5.63 -22.69 -9.21
CA ASP A 219 -4.85 -23.86 -9.64
C ASP A 219 -5.61 -25.16 -9.45
N THR A 220 -6.40 -25.27 -8.37
CA THR A 220 -7.29 -26.43 -8.14
C THR A 220 -8.37 -26.54 -9.22
N GLN A 221 -8.99 -25.41 -9.61
CA GLN A 221 -9.98 -25.39 -10.70
C GLN A 221 -9.36 -25.70 -12.07
N LYS A 222 -8.11 -25.26 -12.33
CA LYS A 222 -7.38 -25.64 -13.55
C LYS A 222 -7.03 -27.13 -13.57
N ALA A 223 -6.67 -27.72 -12.43
CA ALA A 223 -6.37 -29.15 -12.32
C ALA A 223 -7.63 -30.03 -12.50
N GLU A 224 -8.79 -29.61 -11.99
CA GLU A 224 -10.06 -30.35 -12.22
C GLU A 224 -10.53 -30.27 -13.69
N LEU A 225 -10.27 -29.16 -14.38
CA LEU A 225 -10.57 -29.02 -15.81
C LEU A 225 -9.63 -29.81 -16.73
N THR A 226 -8.40 -30.12 -16.30
CA THR A 226 -7.47 -30.96 -17.06
C THR A 226 -7.70 -32.45 -16.84
N VAL A 227 -8.21 -32.88 -15.67
CA VAL A 227 -8.59 -34.28 -15.40
C VAL A 227 -9.86 -34.69 -16.17
N ASN A 228 -10.76 -33.75 -16.47
CA ASN A 228 -11.97 -34.00 -17.27
C ASN A 228 -11.78 -33.89 -18.80
N ARG A 229 -10.54 -33.88 -19.32
CA ARG A 229 -10.31 -34.08 -20.76
C ARG A 229 -10.54 -35.55 -21.12
N VAL A 230 -11.83 -35.88 -21.29
CA VAL A 230 -12.27 -37.09 -21.98
C VAL A 230 -11.70 -37.07 -23.39
N THR A 231 -10.91 -38.10 -23.73
CA THR A 231 -10.47 -38.40 -25.09
C THR A 231 -11.71 -38.56 -25.97
N LEU A 232 -12.01 -37.56 -26.79
CA LEU A 232 -13.03 -37.67 -27.82
C LEU A 232 -12.52 -38.66 -28.88
N THR A 233 -13.02 -39.89 -28.83
CA THR A 233 -13.09 -40.74 -30.01
C THR A 233 -14.32 -40.29 -30.79
N GLU A 234 -14.11 -39.92 -32.05
CA GLU A 234 -15.18 -39.52 -32.97
C GLU A 234 -16.21 -40.65 -33.09
N THR A 235 -17.48 -40.34 -32.85
CA THR A 235 -18.61 -41.00 -33.53
C THR A 235 -19.85 -40.10 -33.46
N ASP A 236 -20.54 -40.06 -34.59
CA ASP A 236 -21.65 -39.18 -34.94
C ASP A 236 -22.83 -39.15 -33.95
N GLY A 237 -23.47 -37.98 -33.87
CA GLY A 237 -24.92 -37.89 -33.79
C GLY A 237 -25.55 -37.36 -32.49
N SER A 238 -26.25 -36.23 -32.64
CA SER A 238 -27.47 -35.83 -31.90
C SER A 238 -27.35 -34.90 -30.68
N LYS A 239 -27.93 -33.71 -30.86
CA LYS A 239 -28.19 -32.63 -29.89
C LYS A 239 -28.95 -33.09 -28.63
N LYS A 240 -28.60 -32.53 -27.46
CA LYS A 240 -29.53 -31.85 -26.53
C LYS A 240 -28.83 -31.12 -25.37
N THR A 241 -29.33 -29.91 -25.13
CA THR A 241 -28.90 -28.86 -24.19
C THR A 241 -29.10 -29.27 -22.73
N GLN A 242 -28.08 -29.06 -21.88
CA GLN A 242 -28.17 -29.23 -20.42
C GLN A 242 -28.24 -27.85 -19.74
N ASN A 243 -29.35 -27.58 -19.05
CA ASN A 243 -29.53 -26.47 -18.13
C ASN A 243 -28.85 -26.83 -16.79
N PHE A 244 -27.87 -26.05 -16.34
CA PHE A 244 -27.39 -26.11 -14.96
C PHE A 244 -27.91 -24.91 -14.16
N SER A 245 -28.80 -25.20 -13.21
CA SER A 245 -29.27 -24.30 -12.16
C SER A 245 -28.31 -24.36 -10.97
N CYS A 246 -27.72 -23.24 -10.57
CA CYS A 246 -26.86 -23.14 -9.39
C CYS A 246 -27.69 -22.58 -8.21
N CYS A 247 -27.85 -23.38 -7.15
CA CYS A 247 -28.55 -23.00 -5.93
C CYS A 247 -27.52 -22.86 -4.80
N SER A 248 -27.22 -21.63 -4.40
CA SER A 248 -26.31 -21.34 -3.28
C SER A 248 -27.02 -21.57 -1.95
N SER A 249 -26.61 -22.60 -1.20
CA SER A 249 -26.99 -22.78 0.20
C SER A 249 -25.84 -22.36 1.11
N MET A 250 -26.09 -21.30 1.89
CA MET A 250 -25.30 -20.77 2.98
C MET A 250 -25.17 -21.83 4.09
N LYS A 251 -23.96 -22.20 4.51
CA LYS A 251 -23.73 -22.95 5.75
C LYS A 251 -23.07 -22.05 6.79
N ILE A 252 -23.80 -21.86 7.88
CA ILE A 252 -23.40 -21.23 9.14
C ILE A 252 -22.44 -22.19 9.87
N LEU A 253 -21.27 -21.70 10.26
CA LEU A 253 -20.41 -22.40 11.21
C LEU A 253 -20.84 -22.02 12.64
N LYS A 254 -21.36 -22.99 13.39
CA LYS A 254 -21.42 -22.94 14.86
C LYS A 254 -20.09 -23.48 15.39
N ILE A 255 -19.46 -22.71 16.27
CA ILE A 255 -18.30 -23.15 17.05
C ILE A 255 -18.85 -23.57 18.42
N ASN A 256 -18.52 -24.79 18.83
CA ASN A 256 -18.68 -25.29 20.21
C ASN A 256 -17.53 -24.78 21.08
#